data_AF-A0AAD2ZTT3-F1
#
_entry.id   AF-A0AAD2ZTT3-F1
#
_cell.length_a   1.000
_cell.length_b   1.000
_cell.length_c   1.000
_cell.angle_alpha   90.00
_cell.angle_beta   90.00
_cell.angle_gamma   90.00
#
_symmetry.space_group_name_H-M   'P 1'
#
loop_
_entity.id
_entity.type
_entity.pdbx_description
1 polymer ?
#
loop_
_entity_poly.entity_id
_entity_poly.type
_entity_poly.pdbx_seq_one_letter_code
_entity_poly.pdbx_strand_id
1 'polypeptide(L)' 'MSSTTTGIKLDAPTKERIKEAAGLLDRTPHWFMKKAVLYWLERVESGAGVADMLSETDLDNDDRLNSVLSRRQLLNVD' A
#
# COMPACT_ATOMS: atom_id res chain seq x y z
N MET A 1 -21.75 -7.68 12.48
CA MET A 1 -20.88 -6.56 12.05
C MET A 1 -20.85 -6.55 10.54
N SER A 2 -21.16 -5.42 9.90
CA SER A 2 -21.19 -5.31 8.44
C SER A 2 -19.75 -5.35 7.90
N SER A 3 -19.43 -6.28 7.00
CA SER A 3 -18.14 -6.31 6.31
C SER A 3 -18.30 -5.76 4.89
N THR A 4 -17.49 -4.79 4.51
CA THR A 4 -17.44 -4.26 3.14
C THR A 4 -16.22 -4.82 2.41
N THR A 5 -16.41 -5.24 1.16
CA THR A 5 -15.32 -5.71 0.29
C THR A 5 -14.79 -4.56 -0.55
N THR A 6 -13.50 -4.28 -0.44
CA THR A 6 -12.79 -3.33 -1.31
C THR A 6 -11.82 -4.08 -2.21
N GLY A 7 -11.86 -3.81 -3.51
CA GLY A 7 -10.95 -4.40 -4.48
C GLY A 7 -9.66 -3.59 -4.65
N ILE A 8 -8.52 -4.26 -4.75
CA ILE A 8 -7.22 -3.67 -5.08
C ILE A 8 -6.82 -4.16 -6.47
N LYS A 9 -6.46 -3.22 -7.37
CA LYS A 9 -5.95 -3.56 -8.71
C LYS A 9 -4.46 -3.88 -8.61
N LEU A 10 -4.08 -5.06 -9.09
CA LEU A 10 -2.70 -5.53 -9.11
C LEU A 10 -2.41 -6.05 -10.51
N ASP A 11 -1.19 -5.83 -10.98
CA ASP A 11 -0.67 -6.46 -12.19
C ASP A 11 -0.40 -7.96 -11.95
N ALA A 12 -0.35 -8.72 -13.05
CA ALA A 12 -0.17 -10.17 -12.97
C ALA A 12 1.14 -10.59 -12.24
N PRO A 13 2.29 -9.94 -12.49
CA PRO A 13 3.53 -10.25 -11.75
C PRO A 13 3.40 -10.07 -10.23
N THR A 14 2.80 -8.96 -9.77
CA THR A 14 2.62 -8.73 -8.32
C THR A 14 1.68 -9.75 -7.70
N LYS A 15 0.62 -10.15 -8.42
CA LYS A 15 -0.31 -11.18 -7.96
C LYS A 15 0.38 -12.53 -7.75
N GLU A 16 1.27 -12.94 -8.65
CA GLU A 16 2.00 -14.21 -8.48
C GLU A 16 2.98 -14.12 -7.31
N ARG A 17 3.71 -13.00 -7.15
CA ARG A 17 4.59 -12.77 -5.99
C ARG A 17 3.84 -12.88 -4.66
N ILE A 18 2.63 -12.33 -4.56
CA ILE A 18 1.78 -12.45 -3.36
C ILE A 18 1.40 -13.91 -3.11
N LYS A 19 1.05 -14.65 -4.17
CA LYS A 19 0.66 -16.06 -4.07
C LYS A 19 1.82 -16.93 -3.61
N GLU A 20 3.01 -16.73 -4.16
CA GLU A 20 4.24 -17.41 -3.74
C GLU A 20 4.60 -17.09 -2.29
N ALA A 21 4.62 -15.81 -1.92
CA ALA A 21 4.93 -15.38 -0.55
C ALA A 21 3.93 -15.93 0.48
N ALA A 22 2.64 -15.95 0.15
CA ALA A 22 1.63 -16.57 0.99
C ALA A 22 1.85 -18.09 1.13
N GLY A 23 2.19 -18.76 0.02
CA GLY A 23 2.52 -20.19 0.01
C GLY A 23 3.72 -20.56 0.88
N LEU A 24 4.78 -19.74 0.88
CA LEU A 24 5.95 -19.92 1.75
C LEU A 24 5.60 -19.88 3.25
N LEU A 25 4.53 -19.16 3.61
CA LEU A 25 4.04 -19.04 4.98
C LEU A 25 2.92 -20.03 5.32
N ASP A 26 2.56 -20.93 4.38
CA ASP A 26 1.41 -21.83 4.49
C ASP A 26 0.08 -21.05 4.69
N ARG A 27 -0.10 -19.93 3.98
CA ARG A 27 -1.30 -19.10 4.10
C ARG A 27 -1.91 -18.79 2.73
N THR A 28 -3.16 -18.34 2.73
CA THR A 28 -3.85 -17.93 1.51
C THR A 28 -3.46 -16.52 1.08
N PRO A 29 -3.50 -16.18 -0.22
CA PRO A 29 -3.29 -14.82 -0.69
C PRO A 29 -4.20 -13.78 -0.02
N HIS A 30 -5.45 -14.15 0.27
CA HIS A 30 -6.39 -13.28 0.97
C HIS A 30 -5.92 -12.97 2.41
N TRP A 31 -5.46 -13.97 3.16
CA TRP A 31 -4.90 -13.76 4.50
C TRP A 31 -3.66 -12.86 4.45
N PHE A 32 -2.77 -13.10 3.49
CA PHE A 32 -1.54 -12.32 3.31
C PHE A 32 -1.86 -10.84 3.08
N MET A 33 -2.75 -10.54 2.14
CA MET A 33 -3.16 -9.16 1.84
C MET A 33 -3.82 -8.48 3.04
N LYS A 34 -4.69 -9.19 3.77
CA LYS A 34 -5.30 -8.66 4.99
C LYS A 34 -4.24 -8.33 6.04
N LYS A 35 -3.24 -9.18 6.22
CA LYS A 35 -2.13 -8.95 7.17
C LYS A 35 -1.22 -7.81 6.74
N ALA A 36 -0.93 -7.68 5.45
CA ALA A 36 -0.14 -6.56 4.93
C ALA A 36 -0.81 -5.20 5.20
N VAL A 37 -2.13 -5.10 5.03
CA VAL A 37 -2.89 -3.87 5.35
C VAL A 37 -2.81 -3.55 6.84
N LEU A 38 -3.03 -4.54 7.72
CA LEU A 38 -2.96 -4.33 9.16
C LEU A 38 -1.55 -3.93 9.63
N TYR A 39 -0.52 -4.55 9.06
CA TYR A 39 0.88 -4.19 9.33
C TYR A 39 1.19 -2.75 8.92
N TRP A 40 0.70 -2.31 7.76
CA TRP A 40 0.88 -0.93 7.33
C TRP A 40 0.18 0.06 8.27
N LEU A 41 -1.06 -0.26 8.69
CA LEU A 41 -1.81 0.57 9.64
C LEU A 41 -1.10 0.70 10.98
N GLU A 42 -0.60 -0.39 11.55
CA GLU A 42 0.13 -0.37 12.83
C GLU A 42 1.35 0.57 12.79
N ARG A 43 2.07 0.60 11.66
CA ARG A 43 3.20 1.52 11.47
C ARG A 43 2.74 2.98 11.43
N VAL A 44 1.67 3.27 10.72
CA VAL A 44 1.11 4.63 10.67
C VAL A 44 0.59 5.06 12.05
N GLU A 45 -0.09 4.16 12.76
CA GLU A 45 -0.61 4.40 14.12
C GLU A 45 0.49 4.61 15.16
N SER A 46 1.68 4.03 14.93
CA SER A 46 2.88 4.29 15.74
C SER A 46 3.66 5.55 15.32
N GLY A 47 3.15 6.32 14.35
CA GLY A 47 3.68 7.62 13.95
C GLY A 47 4.64 7.59 12.76
N ALA A 48 4.78 6.47 12.05
CA ALA A 48 5.58 6.40 10.83
C ALA A 48 4.96 7.27 9.71
N GLY A 49 5.76 8.12 9.09
CA GLY A 49 5.43 8.83 7.87
C GLY A 49 5.77 8.02 6.61
N VAL A 50 5.36 8.51 5.43
CA VAL A 50 5.66 7.86 4.14
C VAL A 50 7.17 7.69 3.93
N ALA A 51 7.97 8.67 4.36
CA ALA A 51 9.43 8.63 4.31
C ALA A 51 10.05 7.51 5.17
N ASP A 52 9.37 7.04 6.22
CA ASP A 52 9.83 5.94 7.07
C ASP A 52 9.43 4.55 6.53
N MET A 53 8.63 4.53 5.46
CA MET A 53 8.02 3.32 4.90
C MET A 53 8.52 2.99 3.50
N LEU A 54 9.04 3.99 2.77
CA LEU A 54 9.56 3.86 1.42
C LEU A 54 11.06 4.14 1.37
N SER A 55 11.73 3.62 0.34
CA SER A 55 13.10 4.01 0.03
C SER A 55 13.14 5.43 -0.56
N GLU A 56 14.29 6.12 -0.54
CA GLU A 56 14.43 7.47 -1.13
C GLU A 56 13.94 7.52 -2.59
N THR A 57 14.32 6.53 -3.40
CA THR A 57 13.90 6.42 -4.80
C THR A 57 12.39 6.19 -4.96
N ASP A 58 11.78 5.44 -4.04
CA ASP A 58 10.34 5.17 -4.08
C ASP A 58 9.53 6.37 -3.57
N LEU A 59 10.11 7.14 -2.63
CA LEU A 59 9.48 8.32 -2.05
C LEU A 59 9.27 9.42 -3.10
N ASP A 60 10.30 9.74 -3.90
CA ASP A 60 10.20 10.74 -4.97
C ASP A 60 9.11 10.37 -6.01
N ASN A 61 9.01 9.08 -6.33
CA ASN A 61 7.99 8.59 -7.26
C ASN A 61 6.59 8.64 -6.64
N ASP A 62 6.46 8.28 -5.36
CA ASP A 62 5.19 8.30 -4.63
C ASP A 62 4.65 9.73 -4.48
N ASP A 63 5.50 10.69 -4.10
CA ASP A 63 5.13 12.10 -3.94
C ASP A 63 4.58 12.71 -5.24
N ARG A 64 5.07 12.26 -6.39
CA ARG A 64 4.59 12.70 -7.70
C ARG A 64 3.27 12.06 -8.10
N LEU A 65 3.06 10.78 -7.78
CA LEU A 65 1.93 9.99 -8.30
C LEU A 65 0.74 9.96 -7.34
N ASN A 66 1.00 9.86 -6.05
CA ASN A 66 0.01 9.49 -5.04
C ASN A 66 -0.27 10.60 -4.00
N SER A 67 0.63 11.57 -3.84
CA SER A 67 0.41 12.69 -2.90
C SER A 67 -0.85 13.49 -3.25
N VAL A 68 -1.83 13.47 -2.35
CA VAL A 68 -3.05 14.27 -2.48
C VAL A 68 -2.74 15.76 -2.32
N LEU A 69 -1.75 16.11 -1.48
CA LEU A 69 -1.33 17.49 -1.26
C LEU A 69 -0.71 18.07 -2.53
N SER A 70 0.21 17.34 -3.16
CA SER A 70 0.84 17.76 -4.42
C SER A 70 -0.21 17.92 -5.52
N ARG A 71 -1.16 16.98 -5.64
CA ARG A 71 -2.29 17.09 -6.59
C ARG A 71 -3.16 18.32 -6.32
N ARG A 72 -3.47 18.63 -5.06
CA ARG A 72 -4.26 19.81 -4.69
C ARG A 72 -3.52 21.11 -5.00
N GLN A 73 -2.22 21.17 -4.75
CA GLN A 73 -1.40 22.34 -5.06
C GLN A 73 -1.38 22.61 -6.56
N LEU A 74 -1.16 21.58 -7.40
CA LEU A 74 -1.19 21.71 -8.86
C LEU A 74 -2.55 22.22 -9.40
N LEU A 75 -3.66 21.84 -8.75
CA LEU A 75 -5.00 22.28 -9.14
C LEU A 75 -5.34 23.70 -8.66
N ASN A 76 -4.57 24.25 -7.71
CA ASN A 76 -4.77 25.58 -7.14
C ASN A 76 -3.79 26.63 -7.71
N VAL A 77 -3.00 26.29 -8.74
CA VAL A 77 -2.18 27.26 -9.47
C VAL A 77 -3.05 27.89 -10.56
N ASP A 78 -3.62 29.06 -10.25
CA ASP A 78 -4.17 30.03 -11.22
C ASP A 78 -3.10 31.07 -11.58
#